data_AF-A0A839A9F0-F1
#
_entry.id   AF-A0A839A9F0-F1
#
_cell.length_a   1.000
_cell.length_b   1.000
_cell.length_c   1.000
_cell.angle_alpha   90.00
_cell.angle_beta   90.00
_cell.angle_gamma   90.00
#
_symmetry.space_group_name_H-M   'P 1'
#
loop_
_entity.id
_entity.type
_entity.pdbx_description
1 polymer ?
#
loop_
_entity_poly.entity_id
_entity_poly.type
_entity_poly.pdbx_seq_one_letter_code
_entity_poly.pdbx_strand_id
1 'polypeptide(L)'
;MAPASPLDRWPARIAAVLIAVAGLALMGWLGRDELSRGTLAFSGGGTPVAGSAVDSAPANPRLDACLSERVGAVDKMREEGIVTPAQYDTFRARAVAFCEAEFPPQR
;
A
#
# COMPACT_ATOMS: atom_id res chain seq x y z
N MET A 1 -48.63 -12.66 9.92
CA MET A 1 -47.86 -12.76 8.66
C MET A 1 -46.81 -11.67 8.65
N ALA A 2 -45.52 -11.99 8.74
CA ALA A 2 -44.45 -11.01 8.53
C ALA A 2 -44.28 -10.72 7.03
N PRO A 3 -44.06 -9.47 6.59
CA PRO A 3 -43.83 -9.16 5.18
C PRO A 3 -42.51 -9.78 4.73
N ALA A 4 -42.53 -10.50 3.60
CA ALA A 4 -41.32 -11.04 2.98
C ALA A 4 -40.34 -9.89 2.67
N SER A 5 -39.10 -10.01 3.15
CA SER A 5 -38.08 -8.98 2.98
C SER A 5 -37.83 -8.72 1.48
N PRO A 6 -37.84 -7.45 1.02
CA PRO A 6 -37.61 -7.10 -0.39
C PRO A 6 -36.20 -7.48 -0.88
N LEU A 7 -35.29 -7.79 0.05
CA LEU A 7 -33.93 -8.29 -0.17
C LEU A 7 -33.87 -9.75 -0.65
N ASP A 8 -34.96 -10.52 -0.55
CA ASP A 8 -34.96 -11.95 -0.92
C ASP A 8 -35.45 -12.23 -2.34
N ARG A 9 -35.57 -11.18 -3.17
CA ARG A 9 -35.98 -11.31 -4.56
C ARG A 9 -34.79 -11.76 -5.40
N TRP A 10 -35.03 -12.69 -6.33
CA TRP A 10 -34.04 -13.19 -7.29
C TRP A 10 -33.14 -12.11 -7.93
N PRO A 11 -33.65 -10.95 -8.39
CA PRO A 11 -32.80 -9.88 -8.91
C PRO A 11 -31.85 -9.27 -7.86
N ALA A 12 -32.24 -9.21 -6.58
CA ALA A 12 -31.38 -8.72 -5.51
C ALA A 12 -30.23 -9.69 -5.23
N ARG A 13 -30.46 -11.00 -5.35
CA ARG A 13 -29.40 -12.02 -5.23
C ARG A 13 -28.38 -11.90 -6.36
N ILE A 14 -28.83 -11.64 -7.60
CA ILE A 14 -27.94 -11.42 -8.74
C ILE A 14 -27.12 -10.15 -8.54
N ALA A 15 -27.75 -9.06 -8.09
CA ALA A 15 -27.04 -7.82 -7.80
C ALA A 15 -25.96 -8.01 -6.73
N ALA A 16 -26.25 -8.75 -5.66
CA ALA A 16 -25.28 -9.06 -4.61
C ALA A 16 -24.09 -9.89 -5.15
N VAL A 17 -24.36 -10.90 -5.98
CA VAL A 17 -23.31 -11.70 -6.62
C VAL A 17 -22.45 -10.84 -7.55
N LEU A 18 -23.06 -9.97 -8.35
CA LEU A 18 -22.32 -9.06 -9.24
C LEU A 18 -21.40 -8.12 -8.47
N ILE A 19 -21.88 -7.56 -7.36
CA ILE A 19 -21.06 -6.69 -6.50
C ILE A 19 -19.89 -7.48 -5.89
N ALA A 20 -20.14 -8.69 -5.41
CA ALA A 20 -19.09 -9.54 -4.86
C ALA A 20 -18.03 -9.90 -5.92
N VAL A 21 -18.46 -10.28 -7.13
CA VAL A 21 -17.56 -10.59 -8.25
C VAL A 21 -16.77 -9.35 -8.69
N ALA A 22 -17.42 -8.19 -8.75
CA ALA A 22 -16.75 -6.94 -9.08
C ALA A 22 -15.67 -6.57 -8.05
N GLY A 23 -15.95 -6.75 -6.76
CA GLY A 23 -14.97 -6.53 -5.69
C GLY A 23 -13.75 -7.45 -5.81
N LEU A 24 -13.98 -8.75 -6.05
CA LEU A 24 -12.90 -9.71 -6.27
C LEU A 24 -12.08 -9.40 -7.51
N ALA A 25 -12.74 -9.03 -8.61
CA ALA A 25 -12.06 -8.62 -9.84
C ALA A 25 -11.19 -7.37 -9.62
N LEU A 26 -11.69 -6.40 -8.86
CA LEU A 26 -10.96 -5.18 -8.54
C LEU A 26 -9.72 -5.49 -7.68
N MET A 27 -9.86 -6.32 -6.64
CA MET A 27 -8.72 -6.76 -5.81
C MET A 27 -7.67 -7.51 -6.65
N GLY A 28 -8.10 -8.40 -7.55
CA GLY A 28 -7.20 -9.10 -8.47
C GLY A 28 -6.51 -8.15 -9.45
N TRP A 29 -7.19 -7.10 -9.90
CA TRP A 29 -6.62 -6.09 -10.78
C TRP A 29 -5.55 -5.24 -10.08
N LEU A 30 -5.82 -4.79 -8.85
CA LEU A 30 -4.85 -4.07 -8.02
C LEU A 30 -3.63 -4.93 -7.64
N GLY A 31 -3.85 -6.22 -7.37
CA GLY A 31 -2.78 -7.18 -7.07
C GLY A 31 -2.06 -7.74 -8.30
N ARG A 32 -2.45 -7.35 -9.52
CA ARG A 32 -1.87 -7.88 -10.76
C ARG A 32 -0.37 -7.59 -10.88
N ASP A 33 0.06 -6.42 -10.44
CA ASP A 33 1.48 -6.03 -10.49
C ASP A 33 2.33 -6.89 -9.53
N GLU A 34 1.80 -7.23 -8.36
CA GLU A 34 2.45 -8.13 -7.38
C GLU A 34 2.51 -9.59 -7.88
N LEU A 35 1.46 -10.06 -8.55
CA LEU A 35 1.43 -11.39 -9.18
C LEU A 35 2.42 -11.51 -10.34
N SER A 36 2.60 -10.44 -11.12
CA SER A 36 3.55 -10.41 -12.24
C SER A 36 5.02 -10.39 -11.80
N ARG A 37 5.30 -10.02 -10.55
CA ARG A 37 6.64 -10.04 -9.94
C ARG A 37 7.01 -11.39 -9.30
N GLY A 38 6.14 -12.40 -9.39
CA GLY A 38 6.51 -13.79 -9.13
C GLY A 38 6.38 -14.27 -7.70
N THR A 39 5.63 -13.59 -6.83
CA THR A 39 5.32 -14.08 -5.47
C THR A 39 3.90 -14.61 -5.37
N LEU A 40 3.64 -15.76 -6.00
CA LEU A 40 2.51 -16.61 -5.60
C LEU A 40 2.83 -17.29 -4.26
N ALA A 41 2.89 -16.50 -3.19
CA ALA A 41 2.79 -17.02 -1.83
C ALA A 41 1.30 -17.17 -1.50
N PHE A 42 0.77 -18.36 -1.77
CA PHE A 42 -0.48 -18.80 -1.20
C PHE A 42 -0.31 -18.84 0.33
N SER A 43 -0.73 -17.79 1.01
CA SER A 43 -0.73 -17.70 2.46
C SER A 43 -1.98 -16.95 2.88
N GLY A 44 -3.02 -17.73 3.17
CA GLY A 44 -4.17 -17.21 3.88
C GLY A 44 -3.72 -16.64 5.22
N GLY A 45 -4.07 -15.39 5.46
CA GLY A 45 -4.01 -14.76 6.78
C GLY A 45 -2.65 -14.17 7.18
N GLY A 46 -2.66 -12.87 7.45
CA GLY A 46 -1.65 -12.23 8.31
C GLY A 46 -0.67 -11.33 7.57
N THR A 47 -0.86 -10.03 7.72
CA THR A 47 0.16 -8.98 7.55
C THR A 47 1.49 -9.36 8.22
N PRO A 48 2.64 -9.36 7.53
CA PRO A 48 3.92 -9.25 8.19
C PRO A 48 4.22 -7.77 8.43
N VAL A 49 3.91 -7.28 9.62
CA VAL A 49 4.56 -6.10 10.19
C VAL A 49 5.93 -6.57 10.67
N ALA A 50 6.94 -6.51 9.79
CA ALA A 50 8.32 -6.74 10.17
C ALA A 50 8.96 -5.39 10.52
N GLY A 51 9.16 -5.17 11.81
CA GLY A 51 9.88 -4.03 12.35
C GLY A 51 11.38 -4.31 12.51
N SER A 52 12.11 -3.21 12.80
CA SER A 52 13.53 -3.11 13.17
C SER A 52 14.50 -3.16 11.98
N ALA A 53 15.50 -2.29 11.83
CA ALA A 53 16.23 -1.49 12.80
C ALA A 53 16.79 -0.20 12.17
N VAL A 54 16.93 0.83 13.00
CA VAL A 54 17.64 2.08 12.69
C VAL A 54 19.14 1.76 12.75
N ASP A 55 19.83 1.79 11.62
CA ASP A 55 21.29 1.67 11.57
C ASP A 55 21.83 2.76 10.65
N SER A 56 22.77 3.55 11.18
CA SER A 56 23.28 4.77 10.56
C SER A 56 23.87 4.49 9.17
N ALA A 57 23.28 5.09 8.13
CA ALA A 57 23.60 4.83 6.73
C ALA A 57 25.04 5.27 6.36
N PRO A 58 25.83 4.42 5.70
CA PRO A 58 27.02 4.80 4.95
C PRO A 58 26.62 5.43 3.61
N ALA A 59 27.48 6.30 3.08
CA ALA A 59 27.28 7.12 1.89
C ALA A 59 27.10 6.29 0.59
N ASN A 60 25.89 5.82 0.33
CA ASN A 60 25.48 5.33 -0.97
C ASN A 60 24.90 6.50 -1.78
N PRO A 61 25.58 7.01 -2.82
CA PRO A 61 25.13 8.20 -3.55
C PRO A 61 23.78 7.99 -4.28
N ARG A 62 23.41 6.73 -4.56
CA ARG A 62 22.08 6.42 -5.11
C ARG A 62 20.99 6.45 -4.04
N LEU A 63 21.32 6.06 -2.81
CA LEU A 63 20.43 6.19 -1.66
C LEU A 63 20.19 7.68 -1.36
N ASP A 64 21.25 8.50 -1.32
CA ASP A 64 21.13 9.94 -1.09
C ASP A 64 20.29 10.62 -2.19
N ALA A 65 20.50 10.25 -3.46
CA ALA A 65 19.67 10.75 -4.56
C ALA A 65 18.19 10.36 -4.38
N CYS A 66 17.90 9.10 -4.07
CA CYS A 66 16.54 8.62 -3.83
C CYS A 66 15.87 9.35 -2.66
N LEU A 67 16.58 9.51 -1.53
CA LEU A 67 16.08 10.22 -0.37
C LEU A 67 15.84 11.69 -0.68
N SER A 68 16.75 12.36 -1.37
CA SER A 68 16.60 13.77 -1.74
C SER A 68 15.37 14.02 -2.62
N GLU A 69 15.10 13.12 -3.57
CA GLU A 69 13.95 13.23 -4.46
C GLU A 69 12.65 12.91 -3.72
N ARG A 70 12.58 11.73 -3.07
CA ARG A 70 11.36 11.23 -2.44
C ARG A 70 10.98 11.98 -1.18
N VAL A 71 11.93 12.23 -0.28
CA VAL A 71 11.69 12.97 0.97
C VAL A 71 11.49 14.45 0.65
N GLY A 72 12.27 15.01 -0.29
CA GLY A 72 12.10 16.39 -0.73
C GLY A 72 10.72 16.68 -1.33
N ALA A 73 10.14 15.73 -2.09
CA ALA A 73 8.77 15.85 -2.57
C ALA A 73 7.74 15.85 -1.41
N VAL A 74 7.95 15.03 -0.37
CA VAL A 74 7.07 14.97 0.81
C VAL A 74 7.20 16.24 1.67
N ASP A 75 8.40 16.79 1.79
CA ASP A 75 8.66 18.07 2.45
C ASP A 75 7.92 19.21 1.73
N LYS A 76 8.02 19.25 0.39
CA LYS A 76 7.31 20.23 -0.43
C LYS A 76 5.78 20.08 -0.30
N MET A 77 5.25 18.86 -0.28
CA MET A 77 3.82 18.62 -0.06
C MET A 77 3.35 19.10 1.32
N ARG A 78 4.21 19.04 2.35
CA ARG A 78 3.92 19.60 3.67
C ARG A 78 3.91 21.12 3.64
N GLU A 79 4.88 21.74 2.97
CA GLU A 79 4.97 23.20 2.81
C GLU A 79 3.79 23.77 2.01
N GLU A 80 3.33 23.05 0.99
CA GLU A 80 2.14 23.39 0.20
C GLU A 80 0.83 23.08 0.94
N GLY A 81 0.88 22.49 2.14
CA GLY A 81 -0.29 22.14 2.95
C GLY A 81 -1.13 21.00 2.38
N ILE A 82 -0.58 20.24 1.41
CA ILE A 82 -1.25 19.09 0.78
C ILE A 82 -1.35 17.92 1.77
N VAL A 83 -0.34 17.76 2.63
CA VAL A 83 -0.32 16.71 3.66
C VAL A 83 -0.34 17.30 5.06
N THR A 84 -1.15 16.69 5.92
CA THR A 84 -1.21 17.06 7.35
C THR A 84 0.05 16.60 8.08
N PRO A 85 0.39 17.18 9.25
CA PRO A 85 1.55 16.74 10.05
C PRO A 85 1.52 15.24 10.38
N ALA A 86 0.34 14.70 10.70
CA ALA A 86 0.18 13.27 11.00
C ALA A 86 0.45 12.36 9.78
N GLN A 87 0.17 12.86 8.57
CA GLN A 87 0.44 12.14 7.33
C GLN A 87 1.89 12.28 6.89
N TYR A 88 2.50 13.45 7.14
CA TYR A 88 3.88 13.75 6.79
C TYR A 88 4.85 12.71 7.36
N ASP A 89 4.75 12.39 8.66
CA ASP A 89 5.65 11.43 9.30
C ASP A 89 5.52 10.03 8.66
N THR A 90 4.28 9.62 8.35
CA THR A 90 4.02 8.34 7.70
C THR A 90 4.59 8.29 6.29
N PHE A 91 4.41 9.35 5.49
CA PHE A 91 4.93 9.41 4.12
C PHE A 91 6.45 9.49 4.09
N ARG A 92 7.05 10.26 4.99
CA ARG A 92 8.50 10.37 5.12
C ARG A 92 9.12 9.03 5.54
N ALA A 93 8.55 8.35 6.53
CA ALA A 93 9.03 7.04 6.96
C ALA A 93 8.95 5.99 5.83
N ARG A 94 7.86 6.00 5.04
CA ARG A 94 7.71 5.11 3.89
C ARG A 94 8.70 5.42 2.76
N ALA A 95 8.95 6.70 2.49
CA ALA A 95 9.93 7.13 1.50
C ALA A 95 11.34 6.65 1.85
N VAL A 96 11.73 6.80 3.13
CA VAL A 96 13.01 6.31 3.64
C VAL A 96 13.10 4.79 3.50
N ALA A 97 12.11 4.05 4.02
CA ALA A 97 12.09 2.59 3.96
C ALA A 97 12.14 2.05 2.51
N PHE A 98 11.47 2.73 1.57
CA PHE A 98 11.53 2.38 0.15
C PHE A 98 12.94 2.56 -0.42
N CYS A 99 13.57 3.71 -0.16
CA CYS A 99 14.91 3.99 -0.68
C CYS A 99 15.97 3.06 -0.06
N GLU A 100 15.86 2.73 1.23
CA GLU A 100 16.76 1.78 1.90
C GLU A 100 16.58 0.33 1.40
N ALA A 101 15.36 -0.06 1.04
CA ALA A 101 15.08 -1.38 0.45
C ALA A 101 15.63 -1.51 -0.97
N GLU A 102 15.51 -0.45 -1.78
CA GLU A 102 15.96 -0.42 -3.17
C GLU A 102 17.49 -0.23 -3.28
N PHE A 103 18.06 0.60 -2.39
CA PHE A 103 19.48 0.93 -2.35
C PHE A 103 20.03 0.66 -0.95
N PRO A 104 20.48 -0.58 -0.68
CA PRO A 104 20.98 -0.90 0.64
C PRO A 104 22.17 -0.02 1.02
N PRO A 105 22.30 0.36 2.31
CA PRO A 105 23.46 1.05 2.83
C PRO A 105 24.72 0.20 2.59
N GLN A 106 25.74 0.76 1.95
CA GLN A 106 27.00 0.03 1.70
C GLN A 106 27.87 0.03 2.96
N ARG A 107 27.80 -1.05 3.75
CA ARG A 107 28.66 -1.25 4.94
C ARG A 107 30.15 -1.19 4.60
#